data_AF-A0A7X8HCV9-F1
#
_entry.id   AF-A0A7X8HCV9-F1
#
_cell.length_a   1.000
_cell.length_b   1.000
_cell.length_c   1.000
_cell.angle_alpha   90.00
_cell.angle_beta   90.00
_cell.angle_gamma   90.00
#
_symmetry.space_group_name_H-M   'P 1'
#
loop_
_entity.id
_entity.type
_entity.pdbx_description
1 polymer ?
#
loop_
_entity_poly.entity_id
_entity_poly.type
_entity_poly.pdbx_seq_one_letter_code
_entity_poly.pdbx_strand_id
1 'polypeptide(L)'
;DIIMQNPAGLIWQVAVIYLVFIILHFIGYFICWRDKKENRIAVAIGAAYMNNGMAIVLAVSYFSPAILVLMVLSELPWNTLLAPFKKVTERL
;
A
#
# COMPACT_ATOMS: atom_id res chain seq x y z
N ASP A 1 19.13 14.13 -8.04
CA ASP A 1 19.07 14.50 -6.61
C ASP A 1 17.67 14.82 -6.08
N ILE A 2 16.66 13.97 -6.34
CA ILE A 2 15.28 14.22 -5.81
C ILE A 2 15.19 13.84 -4.31
N ILE A 3 15.89 12.77 -3.91
CA ILE A 3 15.82 12.21 -2.56
C ILE A 3 16.59 13.08 -1.54
N MET A 4 17.77 13.57 -1.90
CA MET A 4 18.63 14.31 -0.97
C MET A 4 18.29 15.81 -0.85
N GLN A 5 17.54 16.38 -1.79
CA GLN A 5 17.17 17.79 -1.75
C GLN A 5 15.99 18.10 -0.81
N ASN A 6 15.08 17.15 -0.56
CA ASN A 6 13.88 17.39 0.24
C ASN A 6 13.46 16.17 1.09
N PRO A 7 14.14 15.89 2.21
CA PRO A 7 13.82 14.77 3.08
C PRO A 7 12.42 14.89 3.72
N ALA A 8 11.96 16.11 4.01
CA ALA A 8 10.62 16.34 4.58
C ALA A 8 9.50 15.96 3.59
N GLY A 9 9.67 16.29 2.31
CA GLY A 9 8.74 15.89 1.25
C GLY A 9 8.64 14.38 1.10
N LEU A 10 9.76 13.66 1.28
CA LEU A 10 9.79 12.19 1.21
C LEU A 10 9.03 11.55 2.37
N ILE A 11 9.19 12.06 3.60
CA ILE A 11 8.43 11.61 4.77
C ILE A 11 6.93 11.80 4.52
N TRP A 12 6.53 12.95 3.97
CA TRP A 12 5.14 13.23 3.64
C TRP A 12 4.59 12.25 2.59
N GLN A 13 5.35 11.95 1.53
CA GLN A 13 4.96 10.96 0.53
C GLN A 13 4.76 9.57 1.14
N VAL A 14 5.68 9.13 2.02
CA VAL A 14 5.53 7.86 2.74
C VAL A 14 4.24 7.86 3.57
N ALA A 15 3.98 8.92 4.33
CA ALA A 15 2.77 9.03 5.14
C ALA A 15 1.48 8.92 4.28
N VAL A 16 1.45 9.59 3.13
CA VAL A 16 0.33 9.52 2.18
C VAL A 16 0.15 8.10 1.65
N ILE A 17 1.22 7.41 1.27
CA ILE A 17 1.15 6.04 0.76
C ILE A 17 0.66 5.07 1.86
N TYR A 18 1.13 5.20 3.09
CA TYR A 18 0.61 4.41 4.22
C TYR A 18 -0.89 4.62 4.40
N LEU A 19 -1.36 5.87 4.31
CA LEU A 19 -2.78 6.19 4.38
C LEU A 19 -3.57 5.49 3.26
N VAL A 20 -3.07 5.52 2.02
CA VAL A 20 -3.69 4.83 0.88
C VAL A 20 -3.81 3.33 1.15
N PHE A 21 -2.76 2.68 1.64
CA PHE A 21 -2.81 1.25 1.97
C PHE A 21 -3.82 0.94 3.08
N ILE A 22 -3.88 1.77 4.13
CA ILE A 22 -4.86 1.60 5.21
C ILE A 22 -6.30 1.75 4.68
N ILE A 23 -6.54 2.71 3.79
CA ILE A 23 -7.84 2.89 3.13
C ILE A 23 -8.18 1.68 2.28
N LEU A 24 -7.24 1.13 1.51
CA LEU A 24 -7.46 -0.07 0.69
C LEU A 24 -7.80 -1.29 1.56
N HIS A 25 -7.12 -1.48 2.70
CA HIS A 25 -7.46 -2.53 3.66
C HIS A 25 -8.88 -2.35 4.22
N PHE A 26 -9.24 -1.12 4.59
CA PHE A 26 -10.55 -0.82 5.12
C PHE A 26 -11.64 -1.05 4.07
N ILE A 27 -11.53 -0.46 2.89
CA ILE A 27 -12.50 -0.65 1.81
C ILE A 27 -12.58 -2.13 1.42
N GLY A 28 -11.46 -2.80 1.21
CA GLY A 28 -11.44 -4.22 0.83
C GLY A 28 -12.02 -5.16 1.88
N TYR A 29 -11.90 -4.84 3.17
CA TYR A 29 -12.51 -5.63 4.24
C TYR A 29 -14.02 -5.40 4.35
N PHE A 30 -14.47 -4.15 4.18
CA PHE A 30 -15.87 -3.75 4.38
C PHE A 30 -16.74 -3.87 3.12
N ILE A 31 -16.18 -3.92 1.91
CA ILE A 31 -16.94 -4.07 0.66
C ILE A 31 -17.76 -5.37 0.63
N CYS A 32 -17.22 -6.44 1.24
CA CYS A 32 -17.88 -7.73 1.40
C CYS A 32 -18.40 -7.94 2.84
N TRP A 33 -18.95 -6.92 3.50
CA TRP A 33 -19.35 -7.00 4.93
C TRP A 33 -20.28 -8.18 5.26
N ARG A 34 -21.09 -8.65 4.30
CA ARG A 34 -22.01 -9.79 4.47
C ARG A 34 -21.35 -11.16 4.37
N ASP A 35 -20.09 -11.23 3.93
CA ASP A 35 -19.36 -12.49 3.79
C ASP A 35 -18.68 -12.94 5.09
N LYS A 36 -18.25 -14.21 5.07
CA LYS A 36 -17.41 -14.79 6.11
C LYS A 36 -16.11 -14.00 6.27
N LYS A 37 -15.57 -14.00 7.49
CA LYS A 37 -14.38 -13.25 7.88
C LYS A 37 -13.18 -13.56 6.98
N GLU A 38 -13.01 -14.84 6.62
CA GLU A 38 -11.92 -15.32 5.77
C GLU A 38 -11.99 -14.70 4.37
N ASN A 39 -13.20 -14.58 3.80
CA ASN A 39 -13.39 -13.97 2.49
C ASN A 39 -13.09 -12.46 2.53
N ARG A 40 -13.56 -11.76 3.57
CA ARG A 40 -13.28 -10.33 3.77
C ARG A 40 -11.78 -10.05 3.88
N ILE A 41 -11.04 -10.90 4.60
CA ILE A 41 -9.58 -10.81 4.71
C ILE A 41 -8.93 -11.05 3.34
N ALA A 42 -9.37 -12.06 2.59
CA ALA A 42 -8.84 -12.35 1.27
C ALA A 42 -9.03 -11.18 0.29
N VAL A 43 -10.21 -10.56 0.27
CA VAL A 43 -10.49 -9.38 -0.57
C VAL A 43 -9.63 -8.18 -0.14
N ALA A 44 -9.52 -7.91 1.16
CA ALA A 44 -8.69 -6.82 1.68
C ALA A 44 -7.21 -6.98 1.29
N ILE A 45 -6.67 -8.19 1.43
CA ILE A 45 -5.29 -8.49 1.07
C ILE A 45 -5.09 -8.39 -0.45
N GLY A 46 -6.01 -8.96 -1.23
CA GLY A 46 -5.94 -8.89 -2.70
C GLY A 46 -6.00 -7.45 -3.23
N ALA A 47 -6.77 -6.58 -2.58
CA ALA A 47 -6.85 -5.17 -2.94
C ALA A 47 -5.62 -4.35 -2.54
N ALA A 48 -5.04 -4.60 -1.36
CA ALA A 48 -3.93 -3.80 -0.85
C ALA A 48 -2.53 -4.31 -1.29
N TYR A 49 -2.38 -5.61 -1.54
CA TYR A 49 -1.09 -6.24 -1.87
C TYR A 49 -1.03 -6.69 -3.33
N MET A 50 -1.15 -5.73 -4.23
CA MET A 50 -0.98 -5.95 -5.67
C MET A 50 0.49 -6.17 -6.04
N ASN A 51 0.75 -6.54 -7.31
CA ASN A 51 2.09 -6.71 -7.84
C ASN A 51 2.82 -5.35 -7.95
N ASN A 52 3.50 -4.97 -6.88
CA ASN A 52 4.19 -3.69 -6.78
C ASN A 52 5.45 -3.65 -7.68
N GLY A 53 6.07 -4.80 -7.95
CA GLY A 53 7.17 -4.93 -8.92
C GLY A 53 6.74 -4.54 -10.35
N MET A 54 5.58 -4.99 -10.81
CA MET A 54 5.01 -4.56 -12.08
C MET A 54 4.72 -3.06 -12.10
N ALA A 55 4.21 -2.50 -11.00
CA ALA A 55 3.98 -1.06 -10.89
C ALA A 55 5.28 -0.25 -11.01
N ILE A 56 6.38 -0.71 -10.40
CA ILE A 56 7.71 -0.11 -10.52
C ILE A 56 8.19 -0.18 -11.98
N VAL A 57 8.10 -1.34 -12.64
CA VAL A 57 8.51 -1.50 -14.05
C VAL A 57 7.73 -0.55 -14.96
N LEU A 58 6.42 -0.44 -14.78
CA LEU A 58 5.59 0.51 -15.53
C LEU A 58 5.99 1.96 -15.24
N ALA A 59 6.28 2.29 -13.98
CA ALA A 59 6.73 3.63 -13.60
C ALA A 59 8.05 4.03 -14.27
N VAL A 60 9.05 3.12 -14.31
CA VAL A 60 10.31 3.36 -15.03
C VAL A 60 10.07 3.52 -16.54
N SER A 61 9.16 2.74 -17.11
CA SER A 61 9.00 2.64 -18.57
C SER A 61 8.16 3.77 -19.16
N TYR A 62 7.19 4.30 -18.41
CA TYR A 62 6.16 5.19 -18.95
C TYR A 62 5.99 6.51 -18.19
N PHE A 63 6.56 6.66 -16.99
CA PHE A 63 6.32 7.81 -16.13
C PHE A 63 7.60 8.54 -15.74
N SER A 64 7.44 9.70 -15.10
CA SER A 64 8.57 10.49 -14.62
C SER A 64 9.25 9.83 -13.41
N PRO A 65 10.53 10.17 -13.12
CA PRO A 65 11.26 9.63 -11.97
C PRO A 65 10.57 9.88 -10.62
N ALA A 66 9.73 10.91 -10.50
CA ALA A 66 8.96 11.18 -9.30
C ALA A 66 7.93 10.07 -9.00
N ILE A 67 7.27 9.52 -10.02
CA ILE A 67 6.32 8.42 -9.87
C ILE A 67 7.06 7.14 -9.51
N LEU A 68 8.22 6.90 -10.09
CA LEU A 68 9.09 5.78 -9.71
C LEU A 68 9.44 5.82 -8.22
N VAL A 69 9.83 6.98 -7.70
CA VAL A 69 10.12 7.12 -6.25
C VAL A 69 8.89 6.76 -5.42
N LEU A 70 7.69 7.21 -5.80
CA LEU A 70 6.46 6.83 -5.09
C LEU A 70 6.20 5.31 -5.11
N MET A 71 6.42 4.64 -6.25
CA MET A 71 6.25 3.18 -6.37
C MET A 71 7.32 2.40 -5.59
N VAL A 72 8.53 2.93 -5.45
CA VAL A 72 9.54 2.33 -4.57
C VAL A 72 9.18 2.55 -3.11
N LEU A 73 8.68 3.73 -2.73
CA LEU A 73 8.24 4.01 -1.37
C LEU A 73 7.02 3.19 -0.95
N SER A 74 6.16 2.74 -1.89
CA SER A 74 5.03 1.86 -1.59
C SER A 74 5.44 0.45 -1.14
N GLU A 75 6.68 0.03 -1.38
CA GLU A 75 7.23 -1.19 -0.79
C GLU A 75 7.24 -1.13 0.75
N LEU A 76 7.35 0.06 1.35
CA LEU A 76 7.37 0.20 2.80
C LEU A 76 6.06 -0.27 3.44
N PRO A 77 4.88 0.31 3.13
CA PRO A 77 3.61 -0.20 3.65
C PRO A 77 3.31 -1.61 3.13
N TRP A 78 3.70 -1.96 1.89
CA TRP A 78 3.49 -3.31 1.34
C TRP A 78 4.21 -4.40 2.16
N ASN A 79 5.40 -4.12 2.72
CA ASN A 79 6.11 -5.10 3.55
C ASN A 79 5.75 -5.00 5.04
N THR A 80 5.34 -3.83 5.54
CA THR A 80 5.17 -3.59 6.98
C THR A 80 3.73 -3.68 7.47
N LEU A 81 2.73 -3.33 6.66
CA LEU A 81 1.32 -3.28 7.11
C LEU A 81 0.65 -4.66 7.23
N LEU A 82 1.28 -5.71 6.70
CA LEU A 82 0.68 -7.06 6.71
C LEU A 82 0.58 -7.60 8.14
N ALA A 83 1.64 -7.41 8.95
CA ALA A 83 1.68 -7.81 10.35
C ALA A 83 0.62 -7.10 11.22
N PRO A 84 0.50 -5.75 11.23
CA PRO A 84 -0.55 -5.08 11.99
C PRO A 84 -1.95 -5.42 11.47
N PHE A 85 -2.16 -5.55 10.16
CA PHE A 85 -3.46 -5.96 9.63
C PHE A 85 -3.89 -7.35 10.11
N LYS A 86 -2.97 -8.32 10.11
CA LYS A 86 -3.20 -9.66 10.68
C LYS A 86 -3.61 -9.56 12.16
N LYS A 87 -2.88 -8.79 12.96
CA LYS A 87 -3.17 -8.61 14.40
C LYS A 87 -4.53 -7.97 14.66
N VAL A 88 -4.94 -7.01 13.83
CA VAL A 88 -6.27 -6.36 13.93
C VAL A 88 -7.36 -7.35 13.58
N THR A 89 -7.21 -8.08 12.47
CA THR A 89 -8.22 -9.03 12.00
C THR A 89 -8.35 -10.26 12.89
N GLU A 90 -7.30 -10.71 13.58
CA GLU A 90 -7.38 -11.76 14.61
C GLU A 90 -8.26 -11.37 15.80
N ARG A 91 -8.37 -10.07 16.11
CA ARG A 91 -9.16 -9.54 17.24
C ARG A 91 -10.60 -9.18 16.89
N LEU A 92 -10.93 -9.07 15.60
CA LEU A 92 -12.28 -8.80 15.09
C LEU A 92 -13.08 -10.09 14.93
#